data_AF-A0A3D2I7R8-F1
#
_entry.id   AF-A0A3D2I7R8-F1
#
_cell.length_a   1.000
_cell.length_b   1.000
_cell.length_c   1.000
_cell.angle_alpha   90.00
_cell.angle_beta   90.00
_cell.angle_gamma   90.00
#
_symmetry.space_group_name_H-M   'P 1'
#
loop_
_entity.id
_entity.type
_entity.pdbx_description
1 polymer ?
#
loop_
_entity_poly.entity_id
_entity_poly.type
_entity_poly.pdbx_seq_one_letter_code
_entity_poly.pdbx_strand_id
1 'polypeptide(L)'
;MRNRVFGAVLACLLLVCALPVQAYAQQEEVIYYDDGSYTVITVQTESAVTRATNYRNGSKDFRHYDSGNTLRWKATLTATFSYNGSSATCTAVNSFNVTIYNNDWSVGSKSTSRSGNTAYGYLTMNRKIVGGTQGVPVTVTLSCDKNGNLS
;
A
#
# COMPACT_ATOMS: atom_id res chain seq x y z
N MET A 1 -7.97 30.64 -45.43
CA MET A 1 -7.64 30.49 -43.99
C MET A 1 -7.95 29.09 -43.42
N ARG A 2 -8.16 28.07 -44.25
CA ARG A 2 -8.72 26.75 -43.86
C ARG A 2 -7.69 25.62 -43.70
N ASN A 3 -6.39 25.93 -43.70
CA ASN A 3 -5.31 24.91 -43.60
C ASN A 3 -4.37 25.15 -42.40
N ARG A 4 -4.51 26.28 -41.69
CA ARG A 4 -3.65 26.61 -40.52
C ARG A 4 -4.18 26.05 -39.20
N VAL A 5 -5.46 25.69 -39.15
CA VAL A 5 -6.13 25.13 -37.97
C VAL A 5 -5.81 23.64 -37.80
N PHE A 6 -5.67 22.89 -38.91
CA PHE A 6 -5.33 21.45 -38.87
C PHE A 6 -3.93 21.17 -38.29
N GLY A 7 -2.94 22.01 -38.60
CA GLY A 7 -1.58 21.86 -38.06
C GLY A 7 -1.50 22.14 -36.55
N ALA A 8 -2.27 23.09 -36.06
CA ALA A 8 -2.33 23.43 -34.63
C ALA A 8 -3.03 22.33 -33.81
N VAL A 9 -4.10 21.72 -34.34
CA VAL A 9 -4.81 20.62 -33.68
C VAL A 9 -3.98 19.34 -33.64
N LEU A 10 -3.23 19.03 -34.71
CA LEU A 10 -2.34 17.87 -34.77
C LEU A 10 -1.13 18.00 -33.82
N ALA A 11 -0.59 19.21 -33.65
CA ALA A 11 0.49 19.49 -32.70
C ALA A 11 0.02 19.37 -31.23
N CYS A 12 -1.22 19.77 -30.90
CA CYS A 12 -1.79 19.58 -29.57
C CYS A 12 -2.04 18.11 -29.22
N LEU A 13 -2.42 17.27 -30.19
CA LEU A 13 -2.62 15.82 -29.98
C LEU A 13 -1.33 15.07 -29.66
N LEU A 14 -0.19 15.50 -30.23
CA LEU A 14 1.13 14.90 -29.95
C LEU A 14 1.70 15.32 -28.58
N LEU A 15 1.34 16.51 -28.09
CA LEU A 15 1.75 17.02 -26.77
C LEU A 15 1.06 16.30 -25.60
N VAL A 16 -0.16 15.79 -25.79
CA VAL A 16 -0.91 15.05 -24.75
C VAL A 16 -0.35 13.64 -24.55
N CYS A 17 0.27 13.04 -25.56
CA CYS A 17 0.90 11.71 -25.47
C CYS A 17 2.32 11.71 -24.87
N ALA A 18 2.93 12.89 -24.64
CA ALA A 18 4.27 13.02 -24.07
C ALA A 18 4.29 13.05 -22.54
N LEU A 19 3.13 12.96 -21.88
CA LEU A 19 3.09 12.78 -20.43
C LEU A 19 3.62 11.39 -20.11
N PRO A 20 4.65 11.27 -19.23
CA PRO A 20 5.09 9.97 -18.79
C PRO A 20 3.93 9.29 -18.08
N VAL A 21 3.37 8.25 -18.69
CA VAL A 21 2.47 7.32 -18.00
C VAL A 21 3.34 6.64 -16.94
N GLN A 22 3.26 7.14 -15.71
CA GLN A 22 3.89 6.50 -14.57
C GLN A 22 3.09 5.22 -14.29
N ALA A 23 3.61 4.09 -14.77
CA ALA A 23 3.06 2.78 -14.46
C ALA A 23 3.30 2.50 -12.98
N TYR A 24 2.25 2.57 -12.17
CA TYR A 24 2.28 2.08 -10.80
C TYR A 24 2.27 0.55 -10.83
N ALA A 25 3.33 -0.08 -10.35
CA ALA A 25 3.32 -1.51 -10.08
C ALA A 25 2.49 -1.74 -8.80
N GLN A 26 1.28 -2.25 -8.97
CA GLN A 26 0.37 -2.62 -7.89
C GLN A 26 0.30 -4.14 -7.80
N GLN A 27 0.72 -4.71 -6.67
CA GLN A 27 0.55 -6.13 -6.37
C GLN A 27 -0.64 -6.28 -5.42
N GLU A 28 -1.54 -7.22 -5.74
CA GLU A 28 -2.75 -7.49 -4.95
C GLU A 28 -2.82 -8.97 -4.56
N GLU A 29 -3.20 -9.22 -3.31
CA GLU A 29 -3.45 -10.54 -2.74
C GLU A 29 -4.75 -10.48 -1.93
N VAL A 30 -5.52 -11.57 -1.90
CA VAL A 30 -6.77 -11.66 -1.14
C VAL A 30 -6.73 -12.88 -0.21
N ILE A 31 -6.98 -12.65 1.07
CA ILE A 31 -7.12 -13.70 2.08
C ILE A 31 -8.60 -13.83 2.45
N TYR A 32 -9.18 -15.01 2.26
CA TYR A 32 -10.56 -15.33 2.66
C TYR A 32 -10.58 -16.05 4.01
N TYR A 33 -11.60 -15.79 4.82
CA TYR A 33 -11.80 -16.41 6.14
C TYR A 33 -13.10 -17.23 6.18
N ASP A 34 -13.19 -18.16 7.14
CA ASP A 34 -14.32 -19.10 7.27
C ASP A 34 -15.67 -18.43 7.55
N ASP A 35 -15.68 -17.22 8.12
CA ASP A 35 -16.90 -16.43 8.35
C ASP A 35 -17.37 -15.66 7.11
N GLY A 36 -16.71 -15.89 5.97
CA GLY A 36 -16.98 -15.24 4.69
C GLY A 36 -16.38 -13.84 4.55
N SER A 37 -15.75 -13.30 5.60
CA SER A 37 -14.99 -12.06 5.50
C SER A 37 -13.71 -12.27 4.69
N TYR A 38 -13.09 -11.19 4.23
CA TYR A 38 -11.83 -11.26 3.48
C TYR A 38 -11.00 -9.99 3.66
N THR A 39 -9.68 -10.12 3.47
CA THR A 39 -8.74 -9.00 3.49
C THR A 39 -8.07 -8.88 2.13
N VAL A 40 -8.19 -7.71 1.51
CA VAL A 40 -7.44 -7.34 0.30
C VAL A 40 -6.15 -6.66 0.73
N ILE A 41 -5.03 -7.22 0.29
CA ILE A 41 -3.67 -6.76 0.54
C ILE A 41 -3.18 -6.08 -0.73
N THR A 42 -2.72 -4.83 -0.61
CA THR A 42 -2.15 -4.11 -1.76
C THR A 42 -0.79 -3.54 -1.40
N VAL A 43 0.22 -3.81 -2.24
CA VAL A 43 1.52 -3.13 -2.17
C VAL A 43 1.54 -2.02 -3.20
N GLN A 44 1.91 -0.81 -2.75
CA GLN A 44 2.04 0.36 -3.60
C GLN A 44 3.49 0.85 -3.52
N THR A 45 4.11 0.99 -4.69
CA THR A 45 5.42 1.60 -4.82
C THR A 45 5.25 3.04 -5.25
N GLU A 46 5.81 3.99 -4.49
CA GLU A 46 5.81 5.39 -4.91
C GLU A 46 6.78 5.57 -6.08
N SER A 47 6.40 6.39 -7.07
CA SER A 47 7.22 6.66 -8.26
C SER A 47 8.63 7.11 -7.86
N ALA A 48 9.65 6.44 -8.40
CA ALA A 48 11.03 6.81 -8.14
C ALA A 48 11.30 8.26 -8.57
N VAL A 49 11.73 9.11 -7.65
CA VAL A 49 12.26 10.42 -8.00
C VAL A 49 13.65 10.18 -8.58
N THR A 50 13.71 9.99 -9.91
CA THR A 50 14.91 9.74 -10.73
C THR A 50 15.62 8.39 -10.53
N ARG A 51 16.14 7.81 -11.63
CA ARG A 51 16.89 6.53 -11.69
C ARG A 51 18.17 6.48 -10.83
N ALA A 52 18.58 7.60 -10.24
CA ALA A 52 19.81 7.74 -9.46
C ALA A 52 19.61 7.53 -7.95
N THR A 53 18.39 7.28 -7.47
CA THR A 53 18.13 7.12 -6.04
C THR A 53 18.22 5.65 -5.62
N ASN A 54 19.12 5.35 -4.70
CA ASN A 54 19.26 4.06 -4.01
C ASN A 54 18.20 3.89 -2.90
N TYR A 55 17.01 4.48 -3.10
CA TYR A 55 15.94 4.53 -2.10
C TYR A 55 14.59 4.18 -2.73
N ARG A 56 13.77 3.48 -1.97
CA ARG A 56 12.39 3.15 -2.32
C ARG A 56 11.46 3.49 -1.18
N ASN A 57 10.38 4.19 -1.53
CA ASN A 57 9.25 4.42 -0.65
C ASN A 57 8.08 3.57 -1.14
N GLY A 58 7.29 3.08 -0.19
CA GLY A 58 6.03 2.45 -0.52
C GLY A 58 5.20 2.16 0.71
N SER A 59 4.05 1.57 0.43
CA SER A 59 3.08 1.20 1.44
C SER A 59 2.54 -0.20 1.21
N LYS A 60 2.10 -0.84 2.30
CA LYS A 60 1.25 -2.02 2.25
C LYS A 60 -0.06 -1.71 2.96
N ASP A 61 -1.16 -1.90 2.23
CA ASP A 61 -2.52 -1.73 2.69
C ASP A 61 -3.15 -3.08 2.99
N PHE A 62 -3.78 -3.22 4.15
CA PHE A 62 -4.76 -4.26 4.44
C PHE A 62 -6.15 -3.63 4.51
N ARG A 63 -7.04 -4.02 3.61
CA ARG A 63 -8.45 -3.61 3.60
C ARG A 63 -9.32 -4.81 3.96
N HIS A 64 -9.95 -4.78 5.13
CA HIS A 64 -10.77 -5.88 5.60
C HIS A 64 -12.24 -5.62 5.33
N TYR A 65 -12.88 -6.57 4.66
CA TYR A 65 -14.29 -6.57 4.28
C TYR A 65 -15.01 -7.68 5.02
N ASP A 66 -16.28 -7.46 5.33
CA ASP A 66 -17.15 -8.54 5.80
C ASP A 66 -17.67 -9.41 4.63
N SER A 67 -18.46 -10.43 4.98
CA SER A 67 -19.13 -11.31 4.00
C SER A 67 -20.18 -10.60 3.12
N GLY A 68 -20.56 -9.37 3.47
CA GLY A 68 -21.44 -8.50 2.68
C GLY A 68 -20.68 -7.54 1.77
N ASN A 69 -19.37 -7.73 1.56
CA ASN A 69 -18.50 -6.85 0.77
C ASN A 69 -18.42 -5.40 1.28
N THR A 70 -18.66 -5.18 2.58
CA THR A 70 -18.57 -3.86 3.22
C THR A 70 -17.22 -3.70 3.89
N LEU A 71 -16.47 -2.67 3.50
CA LEU A 71 -15.18 -2.32 4.11
C LEU A 71 -15.40 -1.98 5.60
N ARG A 72 -14.67 -2.67 6.49
CA ARG A 72 -14.79 -2.49 7.94
C ARG A 72 -13.66 -1.65 8.52
N TRP A 73 -12.42 -1.92 8.10
CA TRP A 73 -11.25 -1.16 8.48
C TRP A 73 -10.15 -1.26 7.43
N LYS A 74 -9.25 -0.29 7.46
CA LYS A 74 -8.04 -0.26 6.64
C LYS A 74 -6.83 -0.02 7.53
N ALA A 75 -5.78 -0.82 7.37
CA ALA A 75 -4.46 -0.54 7.94
C ALA A 75 -3.47 -0.23 6.81
N THR A 76 -2.66 0.81 6.98
CA THR A 76 -1.63 1.22 6.01
C THR A 76 -0.29 1.34 6.73
N LEU A 77 0.67 0.50 6.34
CA LEU A 77 2.07 0.59 6.75
C LEU A 77 2.87 1.28 5.65
N THR A 78 3.53 2.39 5.96
CA THR A 78 4.42 3.10 5.02
C THR A 78 5.86 3.03 5.51
N ALA A 79 6.79 2.70 4.62
CA ALA A 79 8.20 2.57 4.96
C ALA A 79 9.12 3.04 3.84
N THR A 80 10.36 3.33 4.21
CA THR A 80 11.46 3.69 3.31
C THR A 80 12.55 2.64 3.40
N PHE A 81 13.10 2.30 2.24
CA PHE A 81 14.16 1.32 2.08
C PHE A 81 15.30 1.93 1.29
N SER A 82 16.53 1.49 1.57
CA SER A 82 17.68 1.68 0.68
C SER A 82 18.02 0.37 -0.03
N TYR A 83 18.52 0.43 -1.26
CA TYR A 83 18.92 -0.73 -2.05
C TYR A 83 20.03 -0.37 -3.04
N ASN A 84 20.86 -1.34 -3.45
CA ASN A 84 22.03 -1.07 -4.30
C ASN A 84 22.33 -2.18 -5.34
N GLY A 85 21.38 -3.07 -5.61
CA GLY A 85 21.55 -4.22 -6.50
C GLY A 85 22.18 -5.46 -5.83
N SER A 86 22.82 -5.30 -4.67
CA SER A 86 23.43 -6.37 -3.87
C SER A 86 22.66 -6.66 -2.57
N SER A 87 22.20 -5.62 -1.89
CA SER A 87 21.43 -5.70 -0.65
C SER A 87 20.33 -4.64 -0.58
N ALA A 88 19.43 -4.79 0.38
CA ALA A 88 18.45 -3.77 0.77
C ALA A 88 18.31 -3.67 2.29
N THR A 89 17.88 -2.51 2.77
CA THR A 89 17.70 -2.23 4.20
C THR A 89 16.46 -1.37 4.40
N CYS A 90 15.61 -1.70 5.37
CA CYS A 90 14.54 -0.82 5.82
C CYS A 90 15.17 0.31 6.66
N THR A 91 15.15 1.53 6.13
CA THR A 91 15.76 2.68 6.79
C THR A 91 14.80 3.35 7.76
N ALA A 92 13.50 3.35 7.46
CA ALA A 92 12.48 3.94 8.31
C ALA A 92 11.13 3.25 8.16
N VAL A 93 10.39 3.16 9.27
CA VAL A 93 8.94 3.01 9.26
C VAL A 93 8.36 4.40 9.38
N ASN A 94 7.76 4.91 8.31
CA ASN A 94 7.30 6.29 8.22
C ASN A 94 5.97 6.47 8.95
N SER A 95 5.05 5.52 8.79
CA SER A 95 3.77 5.54 9.48
C SER A 95 3.12 4.17 9.55
N PHE A 96 2.26 3.98 10.56
CA PHE A 96 1.33 2.87 10.61
C PHE A 96 -0.03 3.36 11.07
N ASN A 97 -0.95 3.51 10.13
CA ASN A 97 -2.25 4.15 10.34
C ASN A 97 -3.39 3.15 10.18
N VAL A 98 -4.46 3.36 10.93
CA VAL A 98 -5.68 2.54 10.86
C VAL A 98 -6.87 3.47 10.72
N THR A 99 -7.73 3.19 9.75
CA THR A 99 -9.02 3.86 9.54
C THR A 99 -10.13 2.86 9.82
N ILE A 100 -11.07 3.25 10.66
CA ILE A 100 -12.25 2.44 11.02
C ILE A 100 -13.45 2.98 10.25
N TYR A 101 -14.13 2.11 9.50
CA TYR A 101 -15.33 2.45 8.73
C TYR A 101 -16.61 1.94 9.38
N ASN A 102 -16.50 1.03 10.36
CA ASN A 102 -17.63 0.50 11.11
C ASN A 102 -17.31 0.44 12.60
N ASN A 103 -18.27 0.86 13.43
CA ASN A 103 -18.14 1.00 14.87
C ASN A 103 -18.18 -0.31 15.66
N ASP A 104 -18.36 -1.47 15.02
CA ASP A 104 -18.13 -2.77 15.64
C ASP A 104 -16.64 -3.10 15.73
N TRP A 105 -15.80 -2.31 15.08
CA TRP A 105 -14.35 -2.43 15.11
C TRP A 105 -13.71 -1.27 15.85
N SER A 106 -12.61 -1.54 16.54
CA SER A 106 -11.72 -0.53 17.13
C SER A 106 -10.28 -1.02 17.17
N VAL A 107 -9.32 -0.12 17.38
CA VAL A 107 -7.91 -0.48 17.55
C VAL A 107 -7.68 -0.85 19.01
N GLY A 108 -7.28 -2.09 19.27
CA GLY A 108 -6.88 -2.55 20.60
C GLY A 108 -5.44 -2.21 20.94
N SER A 109 -4.49 -2.51 20.04
CA SER A 109 -3.08 -2.16 20.20
C SER A 109 -2.42 -1.93 18.85
N LYS A 110 -1.36 -1.13 18.83
CA LYS A 110 -0.61 -0.81 17.62
C LYS A 110 0.85 -0.55 17.94
N SER A 111 1.77 -1.17 17.20
CA SER A 111 3.20 -0.89 17.27
C SER A 111 3.89 -1.17 15.94
N THR A 112 5.14 -0.75 15.82
CA THR A 112 5.96 -0.98 14.63
C THR A 112 7.35 -1.43 15.02
N SER A 113 8.00 -2.15 14.11
CA SER A 113 9.44 -2.43 14.20
C SER A 113 10.03 -2.55 12.81
N ARG A 114 11.35 -2.70 12.74
CA ARG A 114 12.06 -2.99 11.50
C ARG A 114 13.24 -3.91 11.77
N SER A 115 13.56 -4.76 10.81
CA SER A 115 14.73 -5.63 10.85
C SER A 115 15.19 -5.95 9.43
N GLY A 116 16.50 -5.83 9.18
CA GLY A 116 17.07 -6.05 7.85
C GLY A 116 16.39 -5.18 6.79
N ASN A 117 15.81 -5.83 5.79
CA ASN A 117 15.10 -5.22 4.66
C ASN A 117 13.57 -5.17 4.85
N THR A 118 13.05 -5.37 6.07
CA THR A 118 11.61 -5.49 6.34
C THR A 118 11.14 -4.51 7.42
N ALA A 119 10.02 -3.84 7.13
CA ALA A 119 9.20 -3.08 8.06
C ALA A 119 8.05 -3.96 8.57
N TYR A 120 7.74 -3.82 9.86
CA TYR A 120 6.67 -4.57 10.53
C TYR A 120 5.68 -3.60 11.18
N GLY A 121 4.39 -3.85 10.98
CA GLY A 121 3.29 -3.22 11.71
C GLY A 121 2.50 -4.29 12.46
N TYR A 122 2.44 -4.19 13.79
CA TYR A 122 1.68 -5.09 14.63
C TYR A 122 0.42 -4.40 15.11
N LEU A 123 -0.72 -5.01 14.86
CA LEU A 123 -2.03 -4.46 15.14
C LEU A 123 -2.88 -5.52 15.82
N THR A 124 -3.61 -5.13 16.87
CA THR A 124 -4.75 -5.92 17.37
C THR A 124 -6.01 -5.14 17.09
N MET A 125 -6.90 -5.71 16.28
CA MET A 125 -8.22 -5.15 16.00
C MET A 125 -9.24 -5.77 16.96
N ASN A 126 -10.00 -4.94 17.64
CA ASN A 126 -11.08 -5.36 18.53
C ASN A 126 -12.38 -5.40 17.75
N ARG A 127 -13.02 -6.56 17.68
CA ARG A 127 -14.34 -6.80 17.06
C ARG A 127 -15.40 -6.99 18.14
N LYS A 128 -16.53 -6.30 18.05
CA LYS A 128 -17.70 -6.58 18.90
C LYS A 128 -18.31 -7.92 18.51
N ILE A 129 -18.59 -8.74 19.53
CA ILE A 129 -19.28 -10.02 19.39
C ILE A 129 -20.39 -10.09 20.44
N VAL A 130 -21.29 -11.07 20.30
CA VAL A 130 -22.31 -11.31 21.33
C VAL A 130 -21.61 -11.62 22.65
N GLY A 131 -21.85 -10.77 23.66
CA GLY A 131 -21.28 -10.95 25.00
C GLY A 131 -19.88 -10.38 25.23
N GLY A 132 -19.28 -9.65 24.28
CA GLY A 132 -18.00 -8.99 24.53
C GLY A 132 -17.25 -8.47 23.30
N THR A 133 -15.92 -8.46 23.42
CA THR A 133 -14.99 -8.00 22.40
C THR A 133 -13.94 -9.08 22.13
N GLN A 134 -13.72 -9.39 20.86
CA GLN A 134 -12.67 -10.30 20.40
C GLN A 134 -11.49 -9.51 19.87
N GLY A 135 -10.28 -9.82 20.35
CA GLY A 135 -9.03 -9.31 19.77
C GLY A 135 -8.59 -10.16 18.57
N VAL A 136 -8.37 -9.52 17.43
CA VAL A 136 -7.90 -10.15 16.18
C VAL A 136 -6.50 -9.61 15.87
N PRO A 137 -5.44 -10.42 16.04
CA PRO A 137 -4.09 -10.00 15.72
C PRO A 137 -3.87 -9.92 14.21
N VAL A 138 -3.18 -8.88 13.77
CA VAL A 138 -2.84 -8.58 12.38
C VAL A 138 -1.38 -8.15 12.32
N THR A 139 -0.60 -8.78 11.45
CA THR A 139 0.80 -8.39 11.20
C THR A 139 0.96 -7.98 9.75
N VAL A 140 1.35 -6.73 9.53
CA VAL A 140 1.65 -6.17 8.21
C VAL A 140 3.17 -6.20 8.03
N THR A 141 3.64 -6.81 6.96
CA THR A 141 5.07 -6.82 6.60
C THR A 141 5.27 -6.21 5.23
N LEU A 142 6.16 -5.22 5.14
CA LEU A 142 6.59 -4.64 3.87
C LEU A 142 8.10 -4.80 3.76
N SER A 143 8.55 -5.49 2.72
CA SER A 143 9.97 -5.74 2.47
C SER A 143 10.42 -5.13 1.15
N CYS A 144 11.73 -4.94 1.01
CA CYS A 144 12.36 -4.49 -0.22
C CYS A 144 13.48 -5.46 -0.62
N ASP A 145 13.49 -5.91 -1.88
CA ASP A 145 14.59 -6.73 -2.39
C ASP A 145 15.80 -5.87 -2.79
N LYS A 146 16.93 -6.52 -3.10
CA LYS A 146 18.17 -5.84 -3.51
C LYS A 146 18.03 -4.96 -4.75
N ASN A 147 17.01 -5.19 -5.58
CA ASN A 147 16.74 -4.44 -6.82
C ASN A 147 15.72 -3.31 -6.60
N GLY A 148 15.21 -3.13 -5.38
CA GLY A 148 14.24 -2.10 -5.06
C GLY A 148 12.79 -2.51 -5.35
N ASN A 149 12.49 -3.80 -5.45
CA ASN A 149 11.12 -4.31 -5.56
C ASN A 149 10.51 -4.47 -4.17
N LEU A 150 9.29 -3.96 -3.99
CA LEU A 150 8.55 -4.06 -2.74
C LEU A 150 7.63 -5.28 -2.73
N SER A 151 7.51 -5.93 -1.57
CA SER A 151 6.65 -7.09 -1.36
C SER A 151 6.05 -7.13 0.03
#